data_AF-A0A3C1S6I8-F1
#
_entry.id   AF-A0A3C1S6I8-F1
#
_cell.length_a   1.000
_cell.length_b   1.000
_cell.length_c   1.000
_cell.angle_alpha   90.00
_cell.angle_beta   90.00
_cell.angle_gamma   90.00
#
_symmetry.space_group_name_H-M   'P 1'
#
loop_
_entity.id
_entity.type
_entity.pdbx_description
1 polymer ?
#
loop_
_entity_poly.entity_id
_entity_poly.type
_entity_poly.pdbx_seq_one_letter_code
_entity_poly.pdbx_strand_id
1 'polypeptide(L)'
;MKSPFFKEFIGYFRSAAREFPDKRTGTNKTYPMEDIALSAFSVFFTQSPSFPAFQRSMEKTEGKNNARTLFGIGKIPGDNHIRDISDEVSPDHIFPVYDKISEKM
;
A
#
# COMPACT_ATOMS: atom_id res chain seq x y z
N MET A 1 -14.63 11.46 -2.13
CA MET A 1 -15.25 11.21 -0.81
C MET A 1 -14.31 10.30 -0.02
N LYS A 2 -13.63 10.79 1.03
CA LYS A 2 -12.78 9.97 1.91
C LYS A 2 -13.67 9.43 3.04
N SER A 3 -14.28 8.26 2.86
CA SER A 3 -15.08 7.63 3.90
C SER A 3 -14.25 7.50 5.19
N PRO A 4 -14.76 7.91 6.38
CA PRO A 4 -14.08 7.70 7.65
C PRO A 4 -13.68 6.23 7.86
N PHE A 5 -14.56 5.31 7.44
CA PHE A 5 -14.32 3.88 7.45
C PHE A 5 -13.11 3.48 6.57
N PHE A 6 -12.98 4.07 5.38
CA PHE A 6 -11.83 3.76 4.51
C PHE A 6 -10.50 4.20 5.15
N LYS A 7 -10.46 5.37 5.80
CA LYS A 7 -9.25 5.82 6.51
C LYS A 7 -8.89 4.89 7.65
N GLU A 8 -9.88 4.43 8.41
CA GLU A 8 -9.68 3.48 9.50
C GLU A 8 -9.18 2.13 8.98
N PHE A 9 -9.79 1.61 7.91
CA PHE A 9 -9.34 0.41 7.22
C PHE A 9 -7.88 0.50 6.76
N ILE A 10 -7.49 1.61 6.10
CA ILE A 10 -6.09 1.83 5.72
C ILE A 10 -5.18 1.88 6.95
N GLY A 11 -5.66 2.38 8.09
CA GLY A 11 -4.94 2.34 9.37
C GLY A 11 -4.70 0.93 9.90
N TYR A 12 -5.71 0.06 9.87
CA TYR A 12 -5.56 -1.36 10.24
C TYR A 12 -4.64 -2.10 9.29
N PHE A 13 -4.82 -1.91 7.97
CA PHE A 13 -3.95 -2.48 6.95
C PHE A 13 -2.50 -2.08 7.18
N ARG A 14 -2.24 -0.77 7.39
CA ARG A 14 -0.90 -0.25 7.67
C ARG A 14 -0.28 -0.91 8.91
N SER A 15 -1.08 -1.12 9.94
CA SER A 15 -0.59 -1.72 11.19
C SER A 15 -0.21 -3.19 10.99
N ALA A 16 -1.04 -3.98 10.29
CA ALA A 16 -0.70 -5.36 9.94
C ALA A 16 0.54 -5.44 9.03
N ALA A 17 0.63 -4.55 8.04
CA ALA A 17 1.72 -4.55 7.07
C ALA A 17 3.09 -4.18 7.66
N ARG A 18 3.13 -3.52 8.82
CA ARG A 18 4.38 -3.27 9.57
C ARG A 18 5.01 -4.54 10.12
N GLU A 19 4.19 -5.52 10.42
CA GLU A 19 4.60 -6.81 10.98
C GLU A 19 4.94 -7.84 9.89
N PHE A 20 4.90 -7.43 8.61
CA PHE A 20 5.27 -8.32 7.52
C PHE A 20 6.74 -8.72 7.62
N PRO A 21 7.07 -9.99 7.33
CA PRO A 21 8.46 -10.41 7.26
C PRO A 21 9.20 -9.61 6.19
N ASP A 22 10.31 -8.99 6.58
CA ASP A 22 11.16 -8.22 5.67
C ASP A 22 12.47 -8.97 5.39
N LYS A 23 12.52 -9.67 4.26
CA LYS A 23 13.71 -10.37 3.77
C LYS A 23 14.86 -9.44 3.39
N ARG A 24 14.59 -8.15 3.21
CA ARG A 24 15.57 -7.18 2.73
C ARG A 24 16.63 -6.96 3.82
N THR A 25 17.88 -6.79 3.41
CA THR A 25 19.02 -6.59 4.31
C THR A 25 19.88 -5.44 3.82
N GLY A 26 20.42 -4.65 4.75
CA GLY A 26 21.27 -3.51 4.42
C GLY A 26 20.50 -2.36 3.74
N THR A 27 21.06 -1.85 2.64
CA THR A 27 20.65 -0.57 2.03
C THR A 27 19.42 -0.66 1.11
N ASN A 28 18.90 -1.86 0.83
CA ASN A 28 17.69 -2.05 0.02
C ASN A 28 16.38 -1.77 0.79
N LYS A 29 16.44 -1.37 2.07
CA LYS A 29 15.30 -0.92 2.90
C LYS A 29 14.91 0.54 2.64
N THR A 30 14.80 0.91 1.36
CA THR A 30 14.50 2.30 0.96
C THR A 30 13.03 2.68 1.10
N TYR A 31 12.15 1.70 1.30
CA TYR A 31 10.71 1.86 1.51
C TYR A 31 10.28 1.07 2.76
N PRO A 32 9.47 1.66 3.66
CA PRO A 32 8.81 0.90 4.72
C PRO A 32 7.96 -0.24 4.15
N MET A 33 7.83 -1.36 4.88
CA MET A 33 7.05 -2.51 4.42
C MET A 33 5.58 -2.15 4.21
N GLU A 34 5.02 -1.31 5.08
CA GLU A 34 3.64 -0.87 4.95
C GLU A 34 3.39 0.00 3.71
N ASP A 35 4.38 0.76 3.25
CA ASP A 35 4.27 1.58 2.04
C ASP A 35 4.32 0.71 0.78
N ILE A 36 5.08 -0.39 0.81
CA ILE A 36 5.10 -1.39 -0.27
C ILE A 36 3.76 -2.12 -0.33
N ALA A 37 3.29 -2.64 0.80
CA ALA A 37 2.03 -3.40 0.87
C ALA A 37 0.83 -2.53 0.46
N LEU A 38 0.76 -1.28 0.92
CA LEU A 38 -0.28 -0.34 0.51
C LEU A 38 -0.17 0.05 -0.96
N SER A 39 1.04 0.08 -1.53
CA SER A 39 1.22 0.27 -2.97
C SER A 39 0.65 -0.92 -3.76
N ALA A 40 0.95 -2.16 -3.35
CA ALA A 40 0.34 -3.36 -3.96
C ALA A 40 -1.20 -3.31 -3.87
N PHE A 41 -1.73 -3.01 -2.68
CA PHE A 41 -3.16 -2.93 -2.45
C PHE A 41 -3.84 -1.82 -3.29
N SER A 42 -3.17 -0.68 -3.47
CA SER A 42 -3.73 0.44 -4.23
C SER A 42 -3.99 0.12 -5.71
N VAL A 43 -3.32 -0.89 -6.27
CA VAL A 43 -3.53 -1.35 -7.66
C VAL A 43 -4.98 -1.80 -7.87
N PHE A 44 -5.63 -2.39 -6.86
CA PHE A 44 -7.04 -2.78 -6.94
C PHE A 44 -8.00 -1.59 -7.12
N PHE A 45 -7.53 -0.36 -6.87
CA PHE A 45 -8.31 0.87 -6.97
C PHE A 45 -7.90 1.73 -8.17
N THR A 46 -6.89 1.33 -8.94
CA THR A 46 -6.36 2.12 -10.06
C THR A 46 -6.36 1.32 -11.35
N GLN A 47 -7.08 1.80 -12.36
CA GLN A 47 -7.10 1.20 -13.70
C GLN A 47 -5.93 1.71 -14.54
N SER A 48 -4.69 1.40 -14.13
CA SER A 48 -3.51 1.81 -14.90
C SER A 48 -2.50 0.67 -15.05
N PRO A 49 -1.88 0.51 -16.23
CA PRO A 49 -0.87 -0.52 -16.48
C PRO A 49 0.44 -0.30 -15.70
N SER A 50 0.69 0.90 -15.18
CA SER A 50 1.81 1.16 -14.27
C SER A 50 1.36 2.09 -13.14
N PHE A 51 1.34 1.55 -11.93
CA PHE A 51 0.94 2.29 -10.75
C PHE A 51 1.82 3.52 -10.53
N PRO A 52 3.17 3.43 -10.53
CA PRO A 52 4.04 4.59 -10.36
C PRO A 52 3.83 5.65 -11.43
N ALA A 53 3.65 5.26 -12.69
CA ALA A 53 3.45 6.21 -13.79
C ALA A 53 2.15 7.00 -13.60
N PHE A 54 1.07 6.30 -13.22
CA PHE A 54 -0.22 6.94 -12.95
C PHE A 54 -0.15 7.94 -11.80
N GLN A 55 0.48 7.56 -10.68
CA GLN A 55 0.64 8.46 -9.54
C GLN A 55 1.51 9.68 -9.86
N ARG A 56 2.60 9.51 -10.63
CA ARG A 56 3.45 10.63 -11.08
C ARG A 56 2.71 11.57 -12.02
N SER A 57 1.88 11.02 -12.92
CA SER A 57 1.05 11.83 -13.81
C SER A 57 0.09 12.71 -13.02
N MET A 58 -0.67 12.12 -12.09
CA MET A 58 -1.59 12.88 -11.22
C MET A 58 -0.85 13.94 -10.39
N GLU A 59 0.33 13.62 -9.85
CA GLU A 59 1.13 14.61 -9.11
C GLU A 59 1.49 15.81 -9.99
N LYS A 60 1.90 15.56 -11.25
CA LYS A 60 2.27 16.61 -12.20
C LYS A 60 1.06 17.46 -12.63
N THR A 61 -0.11 16.85 -12.81
CA THR A 61 -1.30 17.53 -13.32
C THR A 61 -2.14 18.19 -12.24
N GLU A 62 -2.19 17.60 -11.04
CA GLU A 62 -3.09 18.02 -9.95
C GLU A 62 -2.37 18.44 -8.67
N GLY A 63 -1.03 18.31 -8.59
CA GLY A 63 -0.25 18.60 -7.39
C GLY A 63 -0.45 17.61 -6.24
N LYS A 64 -1.18 16.51 -6.50
CA LYS A 64 -1.50 15.45 -5.55
C LYS A 64 -1.66 14.12 -6.27
N ASN A 65 -1.52 13.02 -5.53
CA ASN A 65 -1.74 11.68 -6.05
C ASN A 65 -2.48 10.80 -5.02
N ASN A 66 -3.07 9.71 -5.48
CA ASN A 66 -3.85 8.79 -4.63
C ASN A 66 -2.96 8.03 -3.64
N ALA A 67 -1.74 7.66 -4.03
CA ALA A 67 -0.80 6.97 -3.15
C ALA A 67 -0.60 7.76 -1.85
N ARG A 68 -0.35 9.06 -1.95
CA ARG A 68 -0.19 9.95 -0.79
C ARG A 68 -1.52 10.27 -0.12
N THR A 69 -2.54 10.63 -0.88
CA THR A 69 -3.77 11.21 -0.31
C THR A 69 -4.78 10.19 0.20
N LEU A 70 -4.87 9.00 -0.41
CA LEU A 70 -5.78 7.93 -0.03
C LEU A 70 -5.10 6.86 0.82
N PHE A 71 -3.86 6.49 0.47
CA PHE A 71 -3.15 5.36 1.10
C PHE A 71 -2.02 5.80 2.05
N GLY A 72 -1.68 7.09 2.10
CA GLY A 72 -0.63 7.62 2.99
C GLY A 72 0.78 7.15 2.64
N ILE A 73 1.01 6.68 1.41
CA ILE A 73 2.32 6.19 0.94
C ILE A 73 3.25 7.39 0.77
N GLY A 74 4.40 7.36 1.45
CA GLY A 74 5.35 8.47 1.44
C GLY A 74 6.16 8.53 0.15
N LYS A 75 6.79 7.40 -0.21
CA LYS A 75 7.57 7.26 -1.43
C LYS A 75 7.03 6.09 -2.24
N ILE A 76 6.75 6.31 -3.52
CA ILE A 76 6.13 5.32 -4.40
C ILE A 76 7.22 4.34 -4.90
N PRO A 77 7.18 3.06 -4.49
CA PRO A 77 8.08 2.02 -5.01
C PRO A 77 7.77 1.70 -6.48
N GLY A 78 8.73 1.10 -7.17
CA GLY A 78 8.53 0.63 -8.56
C GLY A 78 7.74 -0.68 -8.61
N ASP A 79 7.05 -0.93 -9.73
CA ASP A 79 6.20 -2.13 -9.91
C ASP A 79 6.94 -3.45 -9.61
N ASN A 80 8.17 -3.60 -10.12
CA ASN A 80 8.99 -4.80 -9.86
C ASN A 80 9.33 -4.94 -8.37
N HIS A 81 9.72 -3.85 -7.71
CA HIS A 81 10.03 -3.89 -6.28
C HIS A 81 8.80 -4.23 -5.43
N ILE A 82 7.61 -3.78 -5.83
CA ILE A 82 6.36 -4.15 -5.16
C ILE A 82 6.14 -5.66 -5.26
N ARG A 83 6.24 -6.24 -6.46
CA ARG A 83 6.04 -7.68 -6.70
C ARG A 83 7.08 -8.52 -5.97
N ASP A 84 8.37 -8.20 -6.11
CA ASP A 84 9.48 -8.95 -5.52
C ASP A 84 9.35 -9.12 -4.00
N ILE A 85 8.75 -8.13 -3.32
CA ILE A 85 8.51 -8.16 -1.88
C ILE A 85 7.17 -8.81 -1.55
N SER A 86 6.11 -8.50 -2.30
CA SER A 86 4.76 -8.98 -1.99
C SER A 86 4.61 -10.48 -2.25
N ASP A 87 5.30 -11.02 -3.27
CA ASP A 87 5.25 -12.44 -3.63
C ASP A 87 5.82 -13.37 -2.54
N GLU A 88 6.58 -12.82 -1.59
CA GLU A 88 7.19 -13.59 -0.49
C GLU A 88 6.45 -13.45 0.84
N VAL A 89 5.46 -12.57 0.92
CA VAL A 89 4.65 -12.41 2.14
C VAL A 89 3.43 -13.31 2.06
N SER A 90 3.28 -14.23 3.01
CA SER A 90 2.06 -15.05 3.10
C SER A 90 0.83 -14.17 3.30
N PRO A 91 -0.29 -14.42 2.59
CA PRO A 91 -1.53 -13.67 2.75
C PRO A 91 -2.10 -13.74 4.17
N ASP A 92 -1.75 -14.75 4.97
CA ASP A 92 -2.25 -14.91 6.35
C ASP A 92 -1.96 -13.67 7.23
N HIS A 93 -0.91 -12.90 6.91
CA HIS A 93 -0.56 -11.69 7.64
C HIS A 93 -1.61 -10.57 7.51
N ILE A 94 -2.49 -10.62 6.50
CA ILE A 94 -3.58 -9.64 6.32
C ILE A 94 -4.93 -10.12 6.83
N PHE A 95 -5.08 -11.40 7.21
CA PHE A 95 -6.35 -11.94 7.71
C PHE A 95 -6.89 -11.18 8.95
N PRO A 96 -6.05 -10.76 9.92
CA PRO A 96 -6.55 -9.96 11.05
C PRO A 96 -7.20 -8.64 10.63
N VAL A 97 -6.82 -8.09 9.46
CA VAL A 97 -7.45 -6.87 8.92
C VAL A 97 -8.87 -7.17 8.45
N TYR A 98 -9.11 -8.34 7.85
CA TYR A 98 -10.44 -8.78 7.46
C TYR A 98 -11.35 -8.95 8.67
N ASP A 99 -10.87 -9.58 9.74
CA ASP A 99 -11.63 -9.78 10.98
C ASP A 99 -12.05 -8.43 11.59
N LYS A 100 -11.15 -7.44 11.60
CA LYS A 100 -11.46 -6.09 12.09
C LYS A 100 -12.50 -5.34 11.27
N ILE A 101 -12.61 -5.66 9.98
CA ILE A 101 -13.60 -5.04 9.09
C ILE A 101 -14.94 -5.74 9.20
N SER A 102 -14.95 -7.07 9.25
CA SER A 102 -16.18 -7.87 9.28
C SER A 102 -16.98 -7.62 10.56
N GLU A 103 -16.32 -7.36 11.69
CA GLU A 103 -16.96 -6.91 12.94
C GLU A 103 -17.70 -5.57 12.82
N LYS A 104 -17.39 -4.76 11.79
CA LYS A 104 -17.93 -3.40 11.60
C LYS A 104 -18.95 -3.28 10.46
N MET A 105 -19.16 -4.34 9.69
CA MET A 105 -20.16 -4.41 8.62
C MET A 105 -21.48 -4.98 9.13
#